data_AF-A0A3B1E7M6-F1
#
_entry.id   AF-A0A3B1E7M6-F1
#
_cell.length_a   1.000
_cell.length_b   1.000
_cell.length_c   1.000
_cell.angle_alpha   90.00
_cell.angle_beta   90.00
_cell.angle_gamma   90.00
#
_symmetry.space_group_name_H-M   'P 1'
#
loop_
_entity.id
_entity.type
_entity.pdbx_description
1 polymer ?
#
loop_
_entity_poly.entity_id
_entity_poly.type
_entity_poly.pdbx_seq_one_letter_code
_entity_poly.pdbx_strand_id
1 'polypeptide(L)'
;SAFQDVSREGGISWSETFVLDDYGTKEERAAARAMDNDTHWTELLHGDAMSPAIAFGGPSFLDAIGFRYYLPVLMLKAFDDEADNNGLMFHLTLGEGEFEAYSREHWSLLDRRQRLCVKRFVRYMVEQSKEQGYGMEEEWAEVLASYWERME
;
A
#
# COMPACT_ATOMS: atom_id res chain seq x y z
N SER A 1 -12.88 5.52 10.51
CA SER A 1 -11.45 5.49 10.11
C SER A 1 -11.09 6.71 9.23
N ALA A 2 -9.82 7.06 9.03
CA ALA A 2 -9.41 8.06 8.01
C ALA A 2 -9.69 7.59 6.57
N PHE A 3 -9.85 6.27 6.40
CA PHE A 3 -10.16 5.61 5.13
C PHE A 3 -11.61 5.09 5.08
N GLN A 4 -12.53 5.60 5.90
CA GLN A 4 -13.88 5.00 6.02
C GLN A 4 -14.68 5.04 4.70
N ASP A 5 -14.54 6.10 3.93
CA ASP A 5 -15.38 6.36 2.76
C ASP A 5 -14.60 6.23 1.44
N VAL A 6 -13.46 5.53 1.46
CA VAL A 6 -12.66 5.31 0.24
C VAL A 6 -13.32 4.23 -0.62
N SER A 7 -13.43 4.53 -1.91
CA SER A 7 -13.94 3.61 -2.93
C SER A 7 -12.84 3.23 -3.90
N ARG A 8 -12.89 1.99 -4.39
CA ARG A 8 -12.07 1.46 -5.48
C ARG A 8 -12.65 1.76 -6.86
N GLU A 9 -13.83 2.36 -6.94
CA GLU A 9 -14.49 2.65 -8.20
C GLU A 9 -13.57 3.44 -9.14
N GLY A 10 -13.37 2.92 -10.36
CA GLY A 10 -12.46 3.49 -11.36
C GLY A 10 -10.97 3.21 -11.14
N GLY A 11 -10.57 2.65 -9.99
CA GLY A 11 -9.17 2.27 -9.70
C GLY A 11 -8.85 0.82 -10.02
N ILE A 12 -7.56 0.51 -10.20
CA ILE A 12 -7.07 -0.85 -10.42
C ILE A 12 -7.40 -1.76 -9.23
N SER A 13 -7.97 -2.93 -9.52
CA SER A 13 -8.32 -3.96 -8.53
C SER A 13 -7.13 -4.85 -8.15
N TRP A 14 -7.22 -5.62 -7.06
CA TRP A 14 -6.07 -6.37 -6.56
C TRP A 14 -5.77 -7.52 -7.52
N SER A 15 -6.80 -8.22 -7.99
CA SER A 15 -6.67 -9.27 -9.00
C SER A 15 -6.13 -8.74 -10.34
N GLU A 16 -6.45 -7.50 -10.73
CA GLU A 16 -5.86 -6.87 -11.92
C GLU A 16 -4.35 -6.70 -11.82
N THR A 17 -3.77 -6.52 -10.62
CA THR A 17 -2.33 -6.32 -10.46
C THR A 17 -1.52 -7.51 -10.96
N PHE A 18 -2.00 -8.73 -10.73
CA PHE A 18 -1.36 -9.96 -11.20
C PHE A 18 -1.38 -10.08 -12.72
N VAL A 19 -2.50 -9.71 -13.35
CA VAL A 19 -2.60 -9.70 -14.81
C VAL A 19 -1.68 -8.65 -15.43
N LEU A 20 -1.56 -7.48 -14.78
CA LEU A 20 -0.66 -6.42 -15.22
C LEU A 20 0.81 -6.85 -15.15
N ASP A 21 1.19 -7.54 -14.07
CA ASP A 21 2.55 -8.06 -13.90
C ASP A 21 2.87 -9.16 -14.94
N ASP A 22 1.89 -10.00 -15.28
CA ASP A 22 2.02 -11.04 -16.31
C ASP A 22 1.87 -10.52 -17.75
N TYR A 23 1.89 -9.19 -17.95
CA TYR A 23 1.70 -8.54 -19.26
C TYR A 23 0.40 -8.95 -19.99
N GLY A 24 -0.64 -9.27 -19.21
CA GLY A 24 -1.92 -9.74 -19.71
C GLY A 24 -2.72 -8.66 -20.45
N THR A 25 -3.74 -9.14 -21.16
CA THR A 25 -4.62 -8.36 -22.03
C THR A 25 -5.67 -7.56 -21.25
N LYS A 26 -6.35 -6.63 -21.93
CA LYS A 26 -7.46 -5.86 -21.34
C LYS A 26 -8.63 -6.76 -20.95
N GLU A 27 -8.88 -7.81 -21.73
CA GLU A 27 -9.92 -8.79 -21.50
C GLU A 27 -9.63 -9.62 -20.24
N GLU A 28 -8.39 -10.07 -20.05
CA GLU A 28 -7.95 -10.77 -18.84
C GLU A 28 -8.04 -9.86 -17.61
N ARG A 29 -7.65 -8.59 -17.74
CA ARG A 29 -7.81 -7.60 -16.66
C ARG A 29 -9.27 -7.40 -16.28
N ALA A 30 -10.17 -7.30 -17.27
CA ALA A 30 -11.60 -7.16 -17.01
C ALA A 30 -12.19 -8.40 -16.31
N ALA A 31 -11.74 -9.60 -16.70
CA ALA A 31 -12.13 -10.85 -16.05
C ALA A 31 -11.61 -10.93 -14.61
N ALA A 32 -10.34 -10.58 -14.37
CA ALA A 32 -9.75 -10.53 -13.04
C ALA A 32 -10.47 -9.53 -12.13
N ARG A 33 -10.77 -8.32 -12.64
CA ARG A 33 -11.56 -7.31 -11.93
C ARG A 33 -12.92 -7.83 -11.47
N ALA A 34 -13.57 -8.66 -12.30
CA ALA A 34 -14.89 -9.21 -11.99
C ALA A 34 -14.87 -10.24 -10.84
N MET A 35 -13.68 -10.73 -10.44
CA MET A 35 -13.52 -11.60 -9.27
C MET A 35 -13.44 -10.82 -7.95
N ASP A 36 -13.06 -9.55 -8.01
CA ASP A 36 -12.91 -8.67 -6.84
C ASP A 36 -14.27 -8.07 -6.45
N ASN A 37 -14.97 -8.79 -5.58
CA ASN A 37 -16.34 -8.49 -5.14
C ASN A 37 -16.42 -7.65 -3.84
N ASP A 38 -15.28 -7.22 -3.31
CA ASP A 38 -15.22 -6.38 -2.12
C ASP A 38 -15.99 -5.07 -2.35
N THR A 39 -16.87 -4.73 -1.41
CA THR A 39 -17.59 -3.45 -1.44
C THR A 39 -16.96 -2.41 -0.52
N HIS A 40 -16.15 -2.87 0.43
CA HIS A 40 -15.39 -2.04 1.35
C HIS A 40 -14.08 -2.73 1.73
N TRP A 41 -13.00 -1.95 1.84
CA TRP A 41 -11.64 -2.48 2.04
C TRP A 41 -11.49 -3.34 3.30
N THR A 42 -12.32 -3.13 4.33
CA THR A 42 -12.28 -3.94 5.57
C THR A 42 -12.62 -5.41 5.33
N GLU A 43 -13.37 -5.72 4.28
CA GLU A 43 -13.70 -7.11 3.90
C GLU A 43 -12.43 -7.91 3.56
N LEU A 44 -11.36 -7.22 3.14
CA LEU A 44 -10.08 -7.80 2.74
C LEU A 44 -9.13 -8.04 3.91
N LEU A 45 -9.50 -7.61 5.12
CA LEU A 45 -8.71 -7.90 6.32
C LEU A 45 -8.74 -9.39 6.65
N HIS A 46 -9.86 -10.05 6.38
CA HIS A 46 -10.10 -11.44 6.73
C HIS A 46 -10.02 -12.30 5.46
N GLY A 47 -8.91 -13.00 5.29
CA GLY A 47 -8.69 -13.95 4.18
C GLY A 47 -7.38 -13.73 3.43
N ASP A 48 -7.09 -14.67 2.54
CA ASP A 48 -5.83 -14.76 1.80
C ASP A 48 -5.79 -13.90 0.53
N ALA A 49 -6.88 -13.18 0.25
CA ALA A 49 -7.08 -12.42 -0.99
C ALA A 49 -5.99 -11.36 -1.23
N MET A 50 -5.37 -10.87 -0.15
CA MET A 50 -4.24 -9.93 -0.20
C MET A 50 -3.06 -10.51 0.57
N SER A 51 -2.37 -11.49 -0.02
CA SER A 51 -1.03 -11.85 0.44
C SER A 51 -0.03 -10.79 -0.04
N PRO A 52 0.82 -10.23 0.85
CA PRO A 52 1.81 -9.22 0.50
C PRO A 52 3.01 -9.77 -0.31
N ALA A 53 2.87 -10.94 -0.95
CA ALA A 53 3.97 -11.59 -1.68
C ALA A 53 4.55 -10.64 -2.75
N ILE A 54 5.82 -10.28 -2.54
CA ILE A 54 6.53 -9.18 -3.22
C ILE A 54 6.83 -9.45 -4.70
N ALA A 55 6.67 -10.70 -5.16
CA ALA A 55 7.21 -11.11 -6.47
C ALA A 55 6.18 -11.11 -7.62
N PHE A 56 4.88 -11.04 -7.34
CA PHE A 56 3.86 -11.13 -8.39
C PHE A 56 2.63 -10.28 -8.04
N GLY A 57 2.29 -9.31 -8.88
CA GLY A 57 1.22 -8.34 -8.67
C GLY A 57 1.52 -7.33 -7.56
N GLY A 58 0.47 -6.92 -6.84
CA GLY A 58 0.59 -6.10 -5.65
C GLY A 58 0.68 -4.59 -5.89
N PRO A 59 1.19 -3.82 -4.91
CA PRO A 59 1.02 -2.38 -4.90
C PRO A 59 1.74 -1.64 -6.02
N SER A 60 2.75 -2.24 -6.65
CA SER A 60 3.49 -1.70 -7.81
C SER A 60 2.61 -1.41 -9.03
N PHE A 61 1.49 -2.12 -9.15
CA PHE A 61 0.59 -2.03 -10.31
C PHE A 61 -0.71 -1.31 -10.00
N LEU A 62 -0.86 -0.78 -8.77
CA LEU A 62 -2.03 0.01 -8.42
C LEU A 62 -1.91 1.41 -9.01
N ASP A 63 -3.05 2.02 -9.36
CA ASP A 63 -3.12 3.46 -9.57
C ASP A 63 -3.37 4.18 -8.24
N ALA A 64 -3.43 5.51 -8.27
CA ALA A 64 -3.67 6.31 -7.06
C ALA A 64 -5.01 5.98 -6.36
N ILE A 65 -6.03 5.51 -7.10
CA ILE A 65 -7.34 5.15 -6.54
C ILE A 65 -7.22 3.81 -5.82
N GLY A 66 -6.69 2.79 -6.50
CA GLY A 66 -6.45 1.46 -5.95
C GLY A 66 -5.51 1.51 -4.75
N PHE A 67 -4.40 2.25 -4.87
CA PHE A 67 -3.44 2.42 -3.78
C PHE A 67 -4.11 3.02 -2.53
N ARG A 68 -4.86 4.11 -2.68
CA ARG A 68 -5.61 4.72 -1.56
C ARG A 68 -6.62 3.75 -0.93
N TYR A 69 -7.27 2.92 -1.73
CA TYR A 69 -8.27 1.96 -1.25
C TYR A 69 -7.64 0.79 -0.47
N TYR A 70 -6.53 0.23 -0.97
CA TYR A 70 -5.88 -0.94 -0.37
C TYR A 70 -4.88 -0.59 0.74
N LEU A 71 -4.36 0.63 0.78
CA LEU A 71 -3.41 1.09 1.79
C LEU A 71 -3.80 0.79 3.25
N PRO A 72 -5.06 1.00 3.73
CA PRO A 72 -5.42 0.61 5.09
C PRO A 72 -5.29 -0.88 5.36
N VAL A 73 -5.55 -1.75 4.37
CA VAL A 73 -5.39 -3.19 4.50
C VAL A 73 -3.91 -3.54 4.60
N LEU A 74 -3.07 -2.95 3.73
CA LEU A 74 -1.62 -3.16 3.74
C LEU A 74 -0.99 -2.71 5.07
N MET A 75 -1.36 -1.53 5.58
CA MET A 75 -0.88 -1.04 6.88
C MET A 75 -1.29 -1.93 8.05
N LEU A 76 -2.50 -2.50 8.02
CA LEU A 76 -2.98 -3.36 9.10
C LEU A 76 -2.33 -4.75 9.05
N LYS A 77 -2.19 -5.32 7.84
CA LYS A 77 -1.48 -6.59 7.63
C LYS A 77 0.01 -6.50 7.97
N ALA A 78 0.60 -5.31 7.93
CA ALA A 78 1.99 -5.10 8.33
C ALA A 78 2.27 -5.39 9.83
N PHE A 79 1.21 -5.56 10.64
CA PHE A 79 1.32 -5.96 12.04
C PHE A 79 1.28 -7.49 12.25
N ASP A 80 0.99 -8.27 11.21
CA ASP A 80 1.00 -9.73 11.32
C ASP A 80 2.47 -10.21 11.25
N ASP A 81 2.91 -11.04 12.20
CA ASP A 81 4.29 -11.52 12.32
C ASP A 81 4.79 -12.32 11.09
N GLU A 82 3.87 -12.79 10.24
CA GLU A 82 4.16 -13.52 9.00
C GLU A 82 4.17 -12.62 7.75
N ALA A 83 3.81 -11.34 7.86
CA ALA A 83 3.71 -10.44 6.73
C ALA A 83 5.09 -9.90 6.31
N ASP A 84 5.37 -9.94 5.01
CA ASP A 84 6.56 -9.31 4.45
C ASP A 84 6.38 -7.78 4.42
N ASN A 85 6.93 -7.12 5.43
CA ASN A 85 6.84 -5.67 5.62
C ASN A 85 7.69 -4.86 4.64
N ASN A 86 8.64 -5.49 3.93
CA ASN A 86 9.55 -4.79 3.02
C ASN A 86 8.82 -4.20 1.82
N GLY A 87 7.77 -4.86 1.36
CA GLY A 87 6.98 -4.41 0.22
C GLY A 87 6.30 -3.07 0.50
N LEU A 88 5.57 -2.96 1.61
CA LEU A 88 4.89 -1.71 1.96
C LEU A 88 5.88 -0.58 2.24
N MET A 89 7.02 -0.88 2.85
CA MET A 89 8.07 0.10 3.13
C MET A 89 8.53 0.80 1.85
N PHE A 90 8.85 0.03 0.80
CA PHE A 90 9.23 0.57 -0.52
C PHE A 90 8.18 1.54 -1.07
N HIS A 91 6.89 1.20 -0.98
CA HIS A 91 5.79 2.02 -1.49
C HIS A 91 5.46 3.26 -0.65
N LEU A 92 6.03 3.36 0.56
CA LEU A 92 5.90 4.52 1.44
C LEU A 92 7.17 5.38 1.45
N THR A 93 8.30 4.89 0.95
CA THR A 93 9.52 5.70 0.78
C THR A 93 9.38 6.63 -0.43
N LEU A 94 9.80 7.89 -0.27
CA LEU A 94 9.89 8.80 -1.41
C LEU A 94 11.18 8.49 -2.16
N GLY A 95 11.05 7.78 -3.28
CA GLY A 95 12.19 7.47 -4.13
C GLY A 95 12.82 8.71 -4.77
N GLU A 96 14.01 8.54 -5.34
CA GLU A 96 14.72 9.59 -6.07
C GLU A 96 14.48 9.47 -7.59
N GLY A 97 14.62 10.58 -8.32
CA GLY A 97 14.52 10.59 -9.78
C GLY A 97 13.13 10.17 -10.27
N GLU A 98 13.06 9.17 -11.16
CA GLU A 98 11.79 8.66 -11.71
C GLU A 98 10.89 8.02 -10.63
N PHE A 99 11.49 7.49 -9.55
CA PHE A 99 10.74 6.92 -8.43
C PHE A 99 10.06 7.99 -7.56
N GLU A 100 10.53 9.24 -7.60
CA GLU A 100 9.87 10.34 -6.89
C GLU A 100 8.48 10.60 -7.49
N ALA A 101 8.41 10.69 -8.83
CA ALA A 101 7.17 10.91 -9.56
C ALA A 101 6.18 9.76 -9.32
N TYR A 102 6.66 8.53 -9.41
CA TYR A 102 5.89 7.32 -9.12
C TYR A 102 5.26 7.36 -7.71
N SER A 103 6.06 7.67 -6.69
CA SER A 103 5.59 7.73 -5.29
C SER A 103 4.52 8.82 -5.11
N ARG A 104 4.78 10.01 -5.66
CA ARG A 104 3.83 11.14 -5.59
C ARG A 104 2.54 10.88 -6.33
N GLU A 105 2.59 10.19 -7.47
CA GLU A 105 1.41 9.78 -8.22
C GLU A 105 0.54 8.84 -7.40
N HIS A 106 1.12 7.79 -6.81
CA HIS A 106 0.40 6.84 -5.96
C HIS A 106 -0.27 7.53 -4.76
N TRP A 107 0.40 8.51 -4.18
CA TRP A 107 -0.12 9.24 -3.03
C TRP A 107 -1.00 10.42 -3.41
N SER A 108 -1.18 10.73 -4.71
CA SER A 108 -1.80 11.98 -5.16
C SER A 108 -3.23 12.18 -4.65
N LEU A 109 -3.96 11.09 -4.42
CA LEU A 109 -5.34 11.10 -3.94
C LEU A 109 -5.50 10.99 -2.41
N LEU A 110 -4.39 10.88 -1.67
CA LEU A 110 -4.44 10.89 -0.21
C LEU A 110 -4.75 12.31 0.30
N ASP A 111 -5.85 12.43 1.03
CA ASP A 111 -6.20 13.68 1.71
C ASP A 111 -5.35 13.89 2.97
N ARG A 112 -5.47 15.07 3.60
CA ARG A 112 -4.70 15.40 4.80
C ARG A 112 -4.92 14.40 5.95
N ARG A 113 -6.15 13.92 6.16
CA ARG A 113 -6.45 12.98 7.26
C ARG A 113 -5.83 11.62 7.00
N GLN A 114 -5.89 11.15 5.75
CA GLN A 114 -5.30 9.90 5.30
C GLN A 114 -3.78 9.96 5.42
N ARG A 115 -3.14 11.01 4.93
CA ARG A 115 -1.68 11.13 5.06
C ARG A 115 -1.22 11.25 6.52
N LEU A 116 -1.94 11.98 7.37
CA LEU A 116 -1.65 12.01 8.81
C LEU A 116 -1.79 10.62 9.46
N CYS A 117 -2.74 9.81 8.99
CA CYS A 117 -2.87 8.42 9.41
C CYS A 117 -1.65 7.59 9.00
N VAL A 118 -1.20 7.71 7.75
CA VAL A 118 0.01 7.03 7.25
C VAL A 118 1.25 7.49 8.02
N LYS A 119 1.43 8.79 8.27
CA LYS A 119 2.53 9.31 9.10
C LYS A 119 2.55 8.69 10.50
N ARG A 120 1.40 8.55 11.14
CA ARG A 120 1.30 7.89 12.46
C ARG A 120 1.66 6.42 12.39
N PHE A 121 1.23 5.72 11.34
CA PHE A 121 1.60 4.35 11.08
C PHE A 121 3.13 4.21 10.91
N VAL A 122 3.76 5.00 10.03
CA VAL A 122 5.23 4.96 9.82
C VAL A 122 5.99 5.24 11.11
N ARG A 123 5.59 6.26 11.90
CA ARG A 123 6.19 6.53 13.22
C ARG A 123 6.05 5.35 14.18
N TYR A 124 4.91 4.68 14.18
CA TYR A 124 4.70 3.49 15.00
C TYR A 124 5.64 2.36 14.56
N MET A 125 5.80 2.13 13.25
CA MET A 125 6.73 1.11 12.75
C MET A 125 8.18 1.40 13.15
N VAL A 126 8.61 2.67 13.14
CA VAL A 126 9.92 3.07 13.70
C VAL A 126 10.05 2.64 15.16
N GLU A 127 9.08 2.98 16.02
CA GLU A 127 9.16 2.64 17.45
C GLU A 127 9.07 1.13 17.69
N GLN A 128 8.21 0.40 16.97
CA GLN A 128 8.12 -1.06 17.09
C GLN A 128 9.39 -1.77 16.64
N SER A 129 10.01 -1.32 15.55
CA SER A 129 11.26 -1.93 15.06
C SER A 129 12.42 -1.78 16.06
N LYS A 130 12.47 -0.68 16.83
CA LYS A 130 13.38 -0.49 17.96
C LYS A 130 13.13 -1.52 19.07
N GLU A 131 11.86 -1.72 19.43
CA GLU A 131 11.47 -2.64 20.51
C GLU A 131 11.76 -4.10 20.18
N GLN A 132 11.54 -4.52 18.93
CA GLN A 132 11.79 -5.90 18.50
C GLN A 132 13.28 -6.24 18.33
N GLY A 133 14.15 -5.25 18.12
CA GLY A 133 15.61 -5.44 18.09
C GLY A 133 16.18 -6.21 16.89
N TYR A 134 15.34 -6.55 15.88
CA TYR A 134 15.73 -7.34 14.71
C TYR A 134 16.01 -6.53 13.41
N GLY A 135 16.16 -5.19 13.51
CA GLY A 135 16.87 -4.41 12.49
C GLY A 135 16.06 -3.95 11.28
N MET A 136 14.98 -3.19 11.52
CA MET A 136 14.29 -2.39 10.48
C MET A 136 14.12 -0.91 10.88
N GLU A 137 14.78 -0.49 11.96
CA GLU A 137 14.66 0.87 12.50
C GLU A 137 15.16 1.91 11.52
N GLU A 138 16.34 1.68 10.94
CA GLU A 138 16.99 2.62 10.04
C GLU A 138 16.14 2.81 8.78
N GLU A 139 15.59 1.73 8.24
CA GLU A 139 14.77 1.71 7.04
C GLU A 139 13.42 2.40 7.26
N TRP A 140 12.72 2.11 8.38
CA TRP A 140 11.49 2.84 8.71
C TRP A 140 11.76 4.31 9.05
N ALA A 141 12.91 4.63 9.64
CA ALA A 141 13.32 6.00 9.90
C ALA A 141 13.59 6.76 8.60
N GLU A 142 14.17 6.10 7.59
CA GLU A 142 14.35 6.64 6.25
C GLU A 142 13.00 6.95 5.59
N VAL A 143 12.06 5.99 5.62
CA VAL A 143 10.68 6.19 5.12
C VAL A 143 10.06 7.43 5.74
N LEU A 144 10.16 7.56 7.07
CA LEU A 144 9.64 8.72 7.79
C LEU A 144 10.30 10.03 7.32
N ALA A 145 11.63 10.04 7.22
CA ALA A 145 12.42 11.21 6.90
C ALA A 145 12.28 11.67 5.44
N SER A 146 12.03 10.74 4.51
CA SER A 146 11.98 11.02 3.08
C SER A 146 10.80 11.93 2.70
N TYR A 147 9.65 11.76 3.36
CA TYR A 147 8.43 12.53 3.05
C TYR A 147 7.53 12.80 4.25
N TRP A 148 7.18 11.76 5.01
CA TRP A 148 6.07 11.83 5.98
C TRP A 148 6.33 12.77 7.16
N GLU A 149 7.58 12.96 7.57
CA GLU A 149 7.94 13.86 8.66
C GLU A 149 7.70 15.33 8.29
N ARG A 150 7.99 15.70 7.04
CA ARG A 150 8.00 17.09 6.53
C ARG A 150 6.67 17.55 5.92
N MET A 151 5.71 16.64 5.80
CA MET A 151 4.36 16.94 5.35
C MET A 151 3.63 17.87 6.35
N GLU A 152 3.04 18.94 5.81
CA GLU A 152 2.18 19.90 6.54
C GLU A 152 0.74 19.42 6.75
#